data_AF-F1N4C8-F1
#
_entry.id   AF-F1N4C8-F1
#
_cell.length_a   1.000
_cell.length_b   1.000
_cell.length_c   1.000
_cell.angle_alpha   90.00
_cell.angle_beta   90.00
_cell.angle_gamma   90.00
#
_symmetry.space_group_name_H-M   'P 1'
#
loop_
_entity.id
_entity.type
_entity.pdbx_description
1 polymer ?
#
loop_
_entity_poly.entity_id
_entity_poly.type
_entity_poly.pdbx_seq_one_letter_code
_entity_poly.pdbx_strand_id
1 'polypeptide(L)'
;MVPEDRSDGPGAGEESARLQAAGTVRKGCDLSTDSLHGRLQSRRARIHQQIDRELRMRTGAENLYRATSNARVRETVALELSDVNSSLQLLKEELAGLDSSGDTGQPESEGVTAPMIPLGLKETKPLDWAPPLKELICRHFGEDGASYEAEIRELEDLRQATRTPSRSKAGLELLTAYYNQLCFLEARFVTPARSLGLLFHWYDSLTGLPAQQRALAFEKGSVLFNIGALHTQIGARQNRSCPEGIGRAVEAFQRAAGAFSLLRENFSHAPSPDMSPTSLSMLEQLMRAQAQECVFEGLLLQAPRAAHDCLAQLRLAQEAAQVAAEYRLVHRTMAQPPVRGYVPFPWITLVHVKAEHFHALAHYHAALGLCDGACECPAPRAHVPCCQGPVWRLTALSDLQRWLSRSSLSSRRCSWPRLRPGARRCPRSARNAASWLRRSRGQRAGHPASPG
;
A
#
# COMPACT_ATOMS: atom_id res chain seq x y z
N MET A 1 -14.72 -47.60 37.57
CA MET A 1 -14.51 -48.38 38.79
C MET A 1 -14.33 -47.39 39.94
N VAL A 2 -15.45 -47.14 40.63
CA VAL A 2 -15.59 -46.53 41.97
C VAL A 2 -14.94 -47.54 42.98
N PRO A 3 -14.36 -47.16 44.15
CA PRO A 3 -15.09 -46.42 45.20
C PRO A 3 -14.29 -45.34 45.97
N GLU A 4 -14.91 -44.26 46.48
CA GLU A 4 -15.95 -44.18 47.55
C GLU A 4 -15.45 -44.82 48.87
N ASP A 5 -15.64 -44.29 50.07
CA ASP A 5 -16.32 -43.12 50.64
C ASP A 5 -15.97 -43.10 52.15
N ARG A 6 -16.01 -41.92 52.80
CA ARG A 6 -16.40 -41.64 54.22
C ARG A 6 -15.78 -42.42 55.40
N SER A 7 -15.75 -41.96 56.66
CA SER A 7 -16.19 -40.77 57.41
C SER A 7 -15.58 -40.88 58.82
N ASP A 8 -15.46 -39.76 59.55
CA ASP A 8 -16.00 -39.57 60.93
C ASP A 8 -15.37 -38.33 61.61
N GLY A 9 -16.23 -37.42 62.11
CA GLY A 9 -15.89 -36.28 62.98
C GLY A 9 -15.87 -36.68 64.47
N PRO A 10 -16.13 -35.79 65.47
CA PRO A 10 -16.50 -34.36 65.44
C PRO A 10 -15.83 -33.47 66.54
N GLY A 11 -16.20 -32.17 66.62
CA GLY A 11 -16.03 -31.26 67.80
C GLY A 11 -15.54 -29.85 67.42
N ALA A 12 -16.38 -28.80 67.32
CA ALA A 12 -17.09 -27.99 68.34
C ALA A 12 -16.33 -26.70 68.76
N GLY A 13 -17.03 -25.55 68.72
CA GLY A 13 -16.59 -24.21 69.17
C GLY A 13 -16.98 -23.10 68.17
N GLU A 14 -18.22 -22.59 68.20
CA GLU A 14 -18.62 -21.26 68.74
C GLU A 14 -18.07 -20.06 67.93
N GLU A 15 -18.74 -18.96 67.59
CA GLU A 15 -20.09 -18.39 67.65
C GLU A 15 -19.84 -16.87 67.46
N SER A 16 -20.39 -16.23 66.42
CA SER A 16 -20.89 -14.85 66.56
C SER A 16 -21.69 -14.43 65.32
N ALA A 17 -22.98 -14.20 65.55
CA ALA A 17 -23.93 -13.70 64.59
C ALA A 17 -23.95 -12.17 64.57
N ARG A 18 -24.18 -11.56 63.39
CA ARG A 18 -24.93 -10.29 63.24
C ARG A 18 -25.46 -10.08 61.82
N LEU A 19 -26.76 -10.35 61.70
CA LEU A 19 -27.84 -9.70 60.96
C LEU A 19 -27.51 -8.76 59.77
N GLN A 20 -27.99 -9.20 58.60
CA GLN A 20 -28.84 -8.51 57.62
C GLN A 20 -28.61 -7.02 57.31
N ALA A 21 -28.23 -6.75 56.05
CA ALA A 21 -28.83 -5.69 55.24
C ALA A 21 -28.93 -6.17 53.78
N ALA A 22 -30.15 -6.25 53.28
CA ALA A 22 -30.45 -6.59 51.90
C ALA A 22 -29.95 -5.49 50.95
N GLY A 23 -29.13 -5.88 49.98
CA GLY A 23 -28.70 -5.05 48.87
C GLY A 23 -28.57 -5.91 47.63
N THR A 24 -29.60 -5.87 46.79
CA THR A 24 -29.70 -6.56 45.49
C THR A 24 -28.52 -6.20 44.60
N VAL A 25 -27.51 -7.07 44.49
CA VAL A 25 -26.47 -6.95 43.46
C VAL A 25 -26.80 -7.92 42.33
N ARG A 26 -27.38 -7.36 41.26
CA ARG A 26 -27.53 -8.00 39.96
C ARG A 26 -26.16 -8.51 39.50
N LYS A 27 -26.04 -9.82 39.34
CA LYS A 27 -24.94 -10.48 38.64
C LYS A 27 -25.12 -10.21 37.14
N GLY A 28 -24.60 -9.07 36.67
CA GLY A 28 -24.47 -8.79 35.24
C GLY A 28 -23.37 -9.68 34.66
N CYS A 29 -23.75 -10.57 33.76
CA CYS A 29 -22.82 -11.44 33.05
C CYS A 29 -22.19 -10.70 31.87
N ASP A 30 -20.86 -10.65 31.82
CA ASP A 30 -20.06 -10.30 30.63
C ASP A 30 -20.01 -11.47 29.63
N LEU A 31 -21.17 -11.95 29.18
CA LEU A 31 -21.26 -13.08 28.22
C LEU A 31 -20.90 -12.69 26.77
N SER A 32 -20.81 -11.40 26.47
CA SER A 32 -20.70 -10.94 25.08
C SER A 32 -19.26 -10.79 24.58
N THR A 33 -18.33 -10.37 25.44
CA THR A 33 -16.92 -10.09 25.08
C THR A 33 -16.10 -11.37 24.86
N ASP A 34 -16.33 -12.39 25.69
CA ASP A 34 -15.67 -13.70 25.57
C ASP A 34 -16.06 -14.43 24.27
N SER A 35 -17.32 -14.27 23.83
CA SER A 35 -17.83 -14.83 22.57
C SER A 35 -17.23 -14.17 21.31
N LEU A 36 -16.87 -12.89 21.41
CA LEU A 36 -16.29 -12.11 20.31
C LEU A 36 -14.80 -12.45 20.16
N HIS A 37 -14.08 -12.53 21.28
CA HIS A 37 -12.68 -12.93 21.29
C HIS A 37 -12.50 -14.36 20.75
N GLY A 38 -13.33 -15.31 21.19
CA GLY A 38 -13.33 -16.68 20.66
C GLY A 38 -13.65 -16.78 19.17
N ARG A 39 -14.56 -15.94 18.66
CA ARG A 39 -14.88 -15.86 17.20
C ARG A 39 -13.72 -15.28 16.39
N LEU A 40 -13.07 -14.22 16.87
CA LEU A 40 -11.92 -13.61 16.22
C LEU A 40 -10.71 -14.56 16.19
N GLN A 41 -10.46 -15.28 17.29
CA GLN A 41 -9.42 -16.30 17.35
C GLN A 41 -9.71 -17.49 16.40
N SER A 42 -10.95 -17.97 16.36
CA SER A 42 -11.35 -19.04 15.44
C SER A 42 -11.21 -18.62 13.97
N ARG A 43 -11.59 -17.38 13.65
CA ARG A 43 -11.42 -16.80 12.31
C ARG A 43 -9.95 -16.65 11.94
N ARG A 44 -9.11 -16.19 12.88
CA ARG A 44 -7.64 -16.10 12.72
C ARG A 44 -7.03 -17.48 12.43
N ALA A 45 -7.41 -18.50 13.19
CA ALA A 45 -6.92 -19.86 12.99
C ALA A 45 -7.30 -20.41 11.60
N ARG A 46 -8.54 -20.14 11.14
CA ARG A 46 -9.00 -20.53 9.80
C ARG A 46 -8.20 -19.84 8.69
N ILE A 47 -7.95 -18.53 8.83
CA ILE A 47 -7.15 -17.77 7.86
C ILE A 47 -5.71 -18.30 7.83
N HIS A 48 -5.09 -18.58 8.98
CA HIS A 48 -3.76 -19.20 9.02
C HIS A 48 -3.73 -20.55 8.29
N GLN A 49 -4.73 -21.41 8.51
CA GLN A 49 -4.83 -22.70 7.82
C GLN A 49 -4.96 -22.54 6.29
N GLN A 50 -5.70 -21.52 5.85
CA GLN A 50 -5.81 -21.19 4.43
C GLN A 50 -4.49 -20.65 3.86
N ILE A 51 -3.79 -19.77 4.58
CA ILE A 51 -2.46 -19.28 4.19
C ILE A 51 -1.48 -20.44 4.03
N ASP A 52 -1.45 -21.38 4.98
CA ASP A 52 -0.57 -22.56 4.90
C ASP A 52 -0.89 -23.45 3.69
N ARG A 53 -2.18 -23.59 3.36
CA ARG A 53 -2.61 -24.32 2.15
C ARG A 53 -2.11 -23.62 0.90
N GLU A 54 -2.31 -22.31 0.78
CA GLU A 54 -1.89 -21.54 -0.39
C GLU A 54 -0.36 -21.47 -0.51
N LEU A 55 0.39 -21.39 0.59
CA LEU A 55 1.86 -21.47 0.57
C LEU A 55 2.36 -22.81 0.05
N ARG A 56 1.70 -23.93 0.41
CA ARG A 56 2.01 -25.26 -0.14
C ARG A 56 1.69 -25.34 -1.63
N MET A 57 0.54 -24.83 -2.05
CA MET A 57 0.15 -24.75 -3.47
C MET A 57 1.18 -23.96 -4.27
N ARG A 58 1.58 -22.78 -3.78
CA ARG A 58 2.62 -21.95 -4.41
C ARG A 58 3.94 -22.69 -4.55
N THR A 59 4.38 -23.36 -3.49
CA THR A 59 5.63 -24.14 -3.51
C THR A 59 5.57 -25.27 -4.55
N GLY A 60 4.44 -25.97 -4.65
CA GLY A 60 4.21 -26.99 -5.68
C GLY A 60 4.25 -26.42 -7.10
N ALA A 61 3.55 -25.30 -7.32
CA ALA A 61 3.51 -24.62 -8.61
C ALA A 61 4.89 -24.05 -8.99
N GLU A 62 5.65 -23.46 -8.06
CA GLU A 62 7.03 -23.00 -8.28
C GLU A 62 7.95 -24.15 -8.73
N ASN A 63 7.84 -25.32 -8.08
CA ASN A 63 8.65 -26.48 -8.42
C ASN A 63 8.30 -26.99 -9.83
N LEU A 64 7.01 -27.06 -10.17
CA LEU A 64 6.56 -27.45 -11.50
C LEU A 64 6.99 -26.45 -12.57
N TYR A 65 6.91 -25.15 -12.28
CA TYR A 65 7.37 -24.07 -13.17
C TYR A 65 8.85 -24.21 -13.51
N ARG A 66 9.68 -24.55 -12.51
CA ARG A 66 11.12 -24.80 -12.70
C ARG A 66 11.41 -26.10 -13.42
N ALA A 67 10.63 -27.16 -13.17
CA ALA A 67 10.86 -28.48 -13.73
C ALA A 67 10.38 -28.63 -15.18
N THR A 68 9.36 -27.87 -15.59
CA THR A 68 8.76 -28.01 -16.91
C THR A 68 9.57 -27.32 -18.01
N SER A 69 9.82 -28.02 -19.11
CA SER A 69 10.39 -27.48 -20.35
C SER A 69 9.32 -27.06 -21.37
N ASN A 70 8.06 -27.47 -21.17
CA ASN A 70 6.96 -27.20 -22.09
C ASN A 70 6.40 -25.79 -21.88
N ALA A 71 6.40 -24.97 -22.94
CA ALA A 71 5.95 -23.59 -22.90
C ALA A 71 4.48 -23.41 -22.47
N ARG A 72 3.57 -24.28 -22.94
CA ARG A 72 2.14 -24.20 -22.58
C ARG A 72 1.91 -24.49 -21.10
N VAL A 73 2.53 -25.55 -20.59
CA VAL A 73 2.45 -25.91 -19.17
C VAL A 73 3.05 -24.79 -18.31
N ARG A 74 4.17 -24.20 -18.76
CA ARG A 74 4.80 -23.09 -18.05
C ARG A 74 3.89 -21.85 -17.95
N GLU A 75 3.17 -21.52 -19.02
CA GLU A 75 2.21 -20.42 -19.05
C GLU A 75 1.02 -20.68 -18.11
N THR A 76 0.45 -21.90 -18.14
CA THR A 76 -0.62 -22.29 -17.20
C THR A 76 -0.16 -22.19 -15.75
N VAL A 77 1.04 -22.70 -15.44
CA VAL A 77 1.59 -22.62 -14.07
C VAL A 77 1.86 -21.18 -13.66
N ALA A 78 2.22 -20.29 -14.57
CA ALA A 78 2.38 -18.86 -14.28
C ALA A 78 1.04 -18.19 -13.91
N LEU A 79 -0.04 -18.55 -14.59
CA LEU A 79 -1.39 -18.06 -14.26
C LEU A 79 -1.84 -18.55 -12.88
N GLU A 80 -1.70 -19.85 -12.61
CA GLU A 80 -2.03 -20.44 -11.30
C GLU A 80 -1.20 -19.82 -10.17
N LEU A 81 0.09 -19.51 -10.43
CA LEU A 81 0.92 -18.77 -9.48
C LEU A 81 0.37 -17.37 -9.21
N SER A 82 -0.13 -16.66 -10.22
CA SER A 82 -0.77 -15.35 -10.03
C SER A 82 -2.03 -15.48 -9.16
N ASP A 83 -2.87 -16.49 -9.41
CA ASP A 83 -4.11 -16.73 -8.66
C ASP A 83 -3.85 -17.09 -7.19
N VAL A 84 -2.89 -18.00 -6.94
CA VAL A 84 -2.47 -18.36 -5.58
C VAL A 84 -1.89 -17.14 -4.84
N ASN A 85 -1.13 -16.29 -5.52
CA ASN A 85 -0.59 -15.08 -4.89
C ASN A 85 -1.65 -14.02 -4.61
N SER A 86 -2.64 -13.85 -5.50
CA SER A 86 -3.80 -13.00 -5.23
C SER A 86 -4.57 -13.49 -4.00
N SER A 87 -4.79 -14.81 -3.90
CA SER A 87 -5.46 -15.44 -2.75
C SER A 87 -4.66 -15.25 -1.45
N LEU A 88 -3.34 -15.45 -1.48
CA LEU A 88 -2.45 -15.19 -0.34
C LEU A 88 -2.49 -13.72 0.10
N GLN A 89 -2.54 -12.80 -0.86
CA GLN A 89 -2.62 -11.37 -0.54
C GLN A 89 -3.90 -11.06 0.22
N LEU A 90 -5.05 -11.52 -0.27
CA LEU A 90 -6.35 -11.32 0.37
C LEU A 90 -6.39 -11.92 1.78
N LEU A 91 -5.92 -13.16 1.96
CA LEU A 91 -5.88 -13.81 3.27
C LEU A 91 -4.98 -13.07 4.26
N LYS A 92 -3.80 -12.61 3.82
CA LYS A 92 -2.89 -11.82 4.68
C LYS A 92 -3.45 -10.44 5.00
N GLU A 93 -4.25 -9.85 4.09
CA GLU A 93 -4.94 -8.60 4.33
C GLU A 93 -6.09 -8.76 5.34
N GLU A 94 -6.88 -9.83 5.22
CA GLU A 94 -7.93 -10.17 6.18
C GLU A 94 -7.35 -10.42 7.58
N LEU A 95 -6.26 -11.19 7.66
CA LEU A 95 -5.56 -11.43 8.92
C LEU A 95 -5.12 -10.13 9.59
N ALA A 96 -4.51 -9.23 8.82
CA ALA A 96 -4.10 -7.93 9.33
C ALA A 96 -5.29 -7.03 9.72
N GLY A 97 -6.43 -7.17 9.04
CA GLY A 97 -7.68 -6.51 9.41
C GLY A 97 -8.15 -6.92 10.80
N LEU A 98 -8.07 -8.22 11.11
CA LEU A 98 -8.42 -8.78 12.42
C LEU A 98 -7.43 -8.38 13.53
N ASP A 99 -6.18 -8.07 13.18
CA ASP A 99 -5.21 -7.51 14.13
C ASP A 99 -5.48 -6.04 14.45
N SER A 100 -6.12 -5.31 13.52
CA SER A 100 -6.50 -3.90 13.70
C SER A 100 -7.89 -3.67 14.30
N SER A 101 -8.78 -4.66 14.27
CA SER A 101 -10.19 -4.53 14.71
C SER A 101 -10.39 -4.58 16.24
N GLY A 102 -9.32 -4.34 17.01
CA GLY A 102 -9.39 -4.22 18.47
C GLY A 102 -9.89 -2.85 18.96
N ASP A 103 -10.09 -1.89 18.06
CA ASP A 103 -10.55 -0.55 18.41
C ASP A 103 -11.68 -0.08 17.47
N THR A 104 -12.71 0.50 18.07
CA THR A 104 -13.92 1.12 17.51
C THR A 104 -15.02 0.20 16.95
N GLY A 105 -16.12 0.11 17.71
CA GLY A 105 -17.44 -0.14 17.16
C GLY A 105 -18.03 1.15 16.61
N GLN A 106 -18.53 1.13 15.39
CA GLN A 106 -19.51 2.11 14.90
C GLN A 106 -20.40 1.48 13.82
N PRO A 107 -21.67 1.92 13.72
CA PRO A 107 -22.67 1.31 12.86
C PRO A 107 -22.50 1.78 11.41
N GLU A 108 -22.71 0.86 10.49
CA GLU A 108 -22.69 1.03 9.05
C GLU A 108 -23.80 1.99 8.59
N SER A 109 -23.39 3.14 8.03
CA SER A 109 -24.19 3.86 7.04
C SER A 109 -23.44 3.72 5.72
N GLU A 110 -23.75 2.66 4.98
CA GLU A 110 -23.07 2.29 3.74
C GLU A 110 -23.45 3.24 2.59
N GLY A 111 -22.69 4.34 2.47
CA GLY A 111 -22.37 4.84 1.13
C GLY A 111 -21.36 3.87 0.52
N VAL A 112 -21.75 3.10 -0.49
CA VAL A 112 -20.85 2.16 -1.19
C VAL A 112 -19.72 2.96 -1.82
N THR A 113 -18.58 3.03 -1.13
CA THR A 113 -17.40 3.73 -1.63
C THR A 113 -16.67 2.79 -2.60
N ALA A 114 -16.34 3.25 -3.80
CA ALA A 114 -15.73 2.39 -4.81
C ALA A 114 -14.39 1.79 -4.28
N PRO A 115 -14.09 0.51 -4.54
CA PRO A 115 -12.86 -0.11 -4.05
C PRO A 115 -11.62 0.48 -4.75
N MET A 116 -10.51 0.54 -4.02
CA MET A 116 -9.19 0.92 -4.55
C MET A 116 -8.37 -0.34 -4.84
N ILE A 117 -7.40 -0.26 -5.76
CA ILE A 117 -6.50 -1.37 -6.08
C ILE A 117 -5.20 -1.23 -5.27
N PRO A 118 -4.99 -2.06 -4.24
CA PRO A 118 -3.70 -2.17 -3.56
C PRO A 118 -2.77 -3.16 -4.28
N LEU A 119 -1.47 -2.90 -4.23
CA LEU A 119 -0.44 -3.83 -4.69
C LEU A 119 0.02 -4.78 -3.59
N GLY A 120 0.23 -6.03 -3.96
CA GLY A 120 0.95 -7.00 -3.15
C GLY A 120 2.42 -6.60 -2.94
N LEU A 121 2.97 -6.98 -1.79
CA LEU A 121 4.41 -6.84 -1.54
C LEU A 121 5.15 -7.95 -2.27
N LYS A 122 6.30 -7.63 -2.88
CA LYS A 122 7.27 -8.61 -3.34
C LYS A 122 7.78 -9.41 -2.15
N GLU A 123 7.95 -10.71 -2.35
CA GLU A 123 8.50 -11.60 -1.34
C GLU A 123 9.97 -11.91 -1.61
N THR A 124 10.72 -12.26 -0.57
CA THR A 124 12.12 -12.64 -0.67
C THR A 124 12.46 -13.81 0.26
N LYS A 125 13.51 -14.56 -0.11
CA LYS A 125 14.07 -15.66 0.68
C LYS A 125 15.02 -15.13 1.77
N PRO A 126 15.29 -15.92 2.83
CA PRO A 126 16.41 -15.66 3.72
C PRO A 126 17.71 -15.47 2.94
N LEU A 127 18.57 -14.59 3.42
CA LEU A 127 19.87 -14.29 2.82
C LEU A 127 20.89 -14.12 3.93
N ASP A 128 22.00 -14.84 3.81
CA ASP A 128 23.12 -14.78 4.75
C ASP A 128 24.12 -13.72 4.28
N TRP A 129 24.27 -12.65 5.05
CA TRP A 129 25.17 -11.54 4.74
C TRP A 129 26.57 -11.78 5.30
N ALA A 130 26.69 -12.63 6.31
CA ALA A 130 27.90 -12.72 7.12
C ALA A 130 29.12 -13.23 6.34
N PRO A 131 29.09 -14.37 5.62
CA PRO A 131 30.28 -14.85 4.91
C PRO A 131 30.79 -13.86 3.85
N PRO A 132 29.95 -13.32 2.94
CA PRO A 132 30.45 -12.44 1.88
C PRO A 132 30.95 -11.09 2.41
N LEU A 133 30.30 -10.52 3.44
CA LEU A 133 30.76 -9.27 4.04
C LEU A 133 32.06 -9.46 4.82
N LYS A 134 32.21 -10.53 5.61
CA LYS A 134 33.44 -10.82 6.32
C LYS A 134 34.61 -11.04 5.37
N GLU A 135 34.42 -11.84 4.31
CA GLU A 135 35.46 -12.04 3.30
C GLU A 135 35.84 -10.71 2.64
N LEU A 136 34.87 -9.89 2.28
CA LEU A 136 35.12 -8.60 1.66
C LEU A 136 35.88 -7.66 2.60
N ILE A 137 35.53 -7.61 3.88
CA ILE A 137 36.20 -6.80 4.89
C ILE A 137 37.67 -7.24 5.02
N CYS A 138 37.91 -8.55 5.18
CA CYS A 138 39.26 -9.12 5.25
C CYS A 138 40.09 -8.78 4.01
N ARG A 139 39.55 -9.04 2.81
CA ARG A 139 40.32 -8.89 1.56
C ARG A 139 40.54 -7.45 1.16
N HIS A 140 39.56 -6.57 1.38
CA HIS A 140 39.65 -5.18 0.93
C HIS A 140 40.29 -4.25 1.95
N PHE A 141 39.92 -4.39 3.22
CA PHE A 141 40.36 -3.48 4.27
C PHE A 141 41.50 -4.04 5.11
N GLY A 142 41.83 -5.34 4.97
CA GLY A 142 42.85 -6.00 5.78
C GLY A 142 42.47 -6.11 7.25
N GLU A 143 41.17 -6.01 7.55
CA GLU A 143 40.63 -6.06 8.91
C GLU A 143 39.97 -7.42 9.17
N ASP A 144 40.00 -7.89 10.41
CA ASP A 144 39.32 -9.12 10.78
C ASP A 144 37.80 -8.97 10.68
N GLY A 145 37.18 -9.73 9.77
CA GLY A 145 35.73 -9.73 9.56
C GLY A 145 34.93 -10.13 10.81
N ALA A 146 35.49 -10.96 11.70
CA ALA A 146 34.80 -11.35 12.94
C ALA A 146 34.60 -10.17 13.91
N SER A 147 35.41 -9.11 13.78
CA SER A 147 35.25 -7.88 14.56
C SER A 147 33.96 -7.10 14.25
N TYR A 148 33.26 -7.45 13.15
CA TYR A 148 32.04 -6.79 12.68
C TYR A 148 30.79 -7.68 12.80
N GLU A 149 30.85 -8.76 13.58
CA GLU A 149 29.76 -9.72 13.73
C GLU A 149 28.45 -9.08 14.22
N ALA A 150 28.55 -8.14 15.16
CA ALA A 150 27.38 -7.50 15.76
C ALA A 150 26.64 -6.64 14.73
N GLU A 151 27.39 -5.84 13.96
CA GLU A 151 26.89 -4.98 12.90
C GLU A 151 26.25 -5.78 11.75
N ILE A 152 26.87 -6.89 11.37
CA ILE A 152 26.34 -7.80 10.34
C ILE A 152 25.02 -8.43 10.82
N ARG A 153 24.96 -8.86 12.08
CA ARG A 153 23.73 -9.43 12.65
C ARG A 153 22.59 -8.43 12.71
N GLU A 154 22.87 -7.18 13.08
CA GLU A 154 21.87 -6.10 13.06
C GLU A 154 21.30 -5.88 11.64
N LEU A 155 22.14 -5.96 10.60
CA LEU A 155 21.71 -5.88 9.20
C LEU A 155 20.82 -7.07 8.80
N GLU A 156 21.19 -8.28 9.22
CA GLU A 156 20.43 -9.49 8.94
C GLU A 156 19.06 -9.48 9.63
N ASP A 157 19.02 -9.10 10.91
CA ASP A 157 17.78 -8.95 11.67
C ASP A 157 16.86 -7.91 11.02
N LEU A 158 17.43 -6.77 10.60
CA LEU A 158 16.69 -5.72 9.90
C LEU A 158 16.10 -6.24 8.58
N ARG A 159 16.90 -6.94 7.78
CA ARG A 159 16.42 -7.55 6.53
C ARG A 159 15.34 -8.57 6.80
N GLN A 160 15.53 -9.45 7.78
CA GLN A 160 14.58 -10.50 8.13
C GLN A 160 13.24 -9.91 8.55
N ALA A 161 13.23 -8.81 9.32
CA ALA A 161 12.03 -8.08 9.67
C ALA A 161 11.31 -7.50 8.44
N THR A 162 12.05 -7.04 7.41
CA THR A 162 11.44 -6.47 6.19
C THR A 162 10.64 -7.46 5.34
N ARG A 163 10.76 -8.77 5.60
CA ARG A 163 9.99 -9.81 4.89
C ARG A 163 8.52 -9.82 5.28
N THR A 164 8.19 -9.32 6.47
CA THR A 164 6.82 -9.24 7.00
C THR A 164 6.57 -7.87 7.63
N PRO A 165 6.64 -6.78 6.85
CA PRO A 165 6.43 -5.44 7.37
C PRO A 165 4.95 -5.27 7.75
N SER A 166 4.69 -4.50 8.80
CA SER A 166 3.32 -4.14 9.18
C SER A 166 2.70 -3.20 8.14
N ARG A 167 1.37 -3.27 7.98
CA ARG A 167 0.60 -2.47 7.00
C ARG A 167 0.33 -1.05 7.47
N SER A 168 1.36 -0.41 8.01
CA SER A 168 1.28 0.86 8.71
C SER A 168 2.54 1.70 8.49
N LYS A 169 2.57 2.88 9.10
CA LYS A 169 3.74 3.76 9.11
C LYS A 169 4.98 3.07 9.67
N ALA A 170 4.84 2.20 10.67
CA ALA A 170 5.97 1.45 11.23
C ALA A 170 6.60 0.51 10.19
N GLY A 171 5.80 -0.12 9.32
CA GLY A 171 6.32 -0.93 8.21
C GLY A 171 7.05 -0.10 7.16
N LEU A 172 6.57 1.11 6.87
CA LEU A 172 7.28 2.04 5.98
C LEU A 172 8.63 2.48 6.58
N GLU A 173 8.66 2.78 7.87
CA GLU A 173 9.90 3.14 8.59
C GLU A 173 10.89 1.98 8.57
N LEU A 174 10.43 0.74 8.78
CA LEU A 174 11.24 -0.47 8.69
C LEU A 174 11.86 -0.66 7.29
N LEU A 175 11.05 -0.61 6.24
CA LEU A 175 11.52 -0.75 4.85
C LEU A 175 12.50 0.37 4.48
N THR A 176 12.21 1.61 4.90
CA THR A 176 13.07 2.78 4.66
C THR A 176 14.40 2.64 5.40
N ALA A 177 14.39 2.17 6.65
CA ALA A 177 15.61 1.92 7.41
C ALA A 177 16.52 0.92 6.69
N TYR A 178 15.95 -0.19 6.19
CA TYR A 178 16.70 -1.18 5.43
C TYR A 178 17.22 -0.62 4.10
N TYR A 179 16.38 0.10 3.34
CA TYR A 179 16.79 0.75 2.09
C TYR A 179 17.98 1.70 2.29
N ASN A 180 18.00 2.45 3.39
CA ASN A 180 19.11 3.33 3.74
C ASN A 180 20.39 2.54 4.04
N GLN A 181 20.30 1.40 4.73
CA GLN A 181 21.47 0.53 4.93
C GLN A 181 22.03 0.03 3.59
N LEU A 182 21.17 -0.38 2.66
CA LEU A 182 21.61 -0.78 1.31
C LEU A 182 22.33 0.36 0.57
N CYS A 183 21.87 1.61 0.72
CA CYS A 183 22.56 2.77 0.16
C CYS A 183 23.96 2.97 0.76
N PHE A 184 24.12 2.77 2.07
CA PHE A 184 25.44 2.83 2.71
C PHE A 184 26.37 1.70 2.28
N LEU A 185 25.83 0.48 2.12
CA LEU A 185 26.58 -0.67 1.61
C LEU A 185 27.05 -0.43 0.17
N GLU A 186 26.18 0.09 -0.69
CA GLU A 186 26.51 0.44 -2.07
C GLU A 186 27.65 1.44 -2.14
N ALA A 187 27.53 2.55 -1.41
CA ALA A 187 28.52 3.64 -1.42
C ALA A 187 29.91 3.20 -0.93
N ARG A 188 30.00 2.10 -0.17
CA ARG A 188 31.23 1.65 0.47
C ARG A 188 31.87 0.43 -0.18
N PHE A 189 31.04 -0.55 -0.53
CA PHE A 189 31.52 -1.88 -0.92
C PHE A 189 31.37 -2.13 -2.42
N VAL A 190 30.44 -1.46 -3.09
CA VAL A 190 30.15 -1.66 -4.51
C VAL A 190 30.96 -0.67 -5.34
N THR A 191 31.76 -1.21 -6.26
CA THR A 191 32.42 -0.44 -7.34
C THR A 191 32.20 -1.20 -8.65
N PRO A 192 32.42 -0.59 -9.83
CA PRO A 192 32.25 -1.32 -11.10
C PRO A 192 33.06 -2.62 -11.20
N ALA A 193 34.20 -2.69 -10.50
CA ALA A 193 35.07 -3.87 -10.47
C ALA A 193 34.73 -4.86 -9.33
N ARG A 194 33.78 -4.56 -8.45
CA ARG A 194 33.52 -5.34 -7.23
C ARG A 194 32.04 -5.43 -6.89
N SER A 195 31.57 -6.66 -6.76
CA SER A 195 30.24 -6.98 -6.23
C SER A 195 30.35 -7.63 -4.86
N LEU A 196 29.24 -7.64 -4.11
CA LEU A 196 29.17 -8.27 -2.78
C LEU A 196 29.18 -9.82 -2.84
N GLY A 197 29.10 -10.42 -4.04
CA GLY A 197 29.00 -11.88 -4.18
C GLY A 197 27.66 -12.50 -3.73
N LEU A 198 26.72 -11.70 -3.22
CA LEU A 198 25.39 -12.12 -2.80
C LEU A 198 24.50 -12.42 -4.01
N LEU A 199 23.63 -13.42 -3.89
CA LEU A 199 22.56 -13.69 -4.85
C LEU A 199 21.22 -13.33 -4.22
N PHE A 200 20.60 -12.27 -4.71
CA PHE A 200 19.31 -11.78 -4.20
C PHE A 200 18.18 -12.51 -4.90
N HIS A 201 17.24 -13.06 -4.14
CA HIS A 201 16.07 -13.79 -4.64
C HIS A 201 14.79 -13.03 -4.28
N TRP A 202 14.03 -12.62 -5.29
CA TRP A 202 12.75 -11.94 -5.12
C TRP A 202 11.66 -12.59 -5.96
N TYR A 203 10.43 -12.43 -5.53
CA TYR A 203 9.23 -12.85 -6.26
C TYR A 203 8.50 -11.61 -6.79
N ASP A 204 8.08 -11.68 -8.04
CA ASP A 204 7.24 -10.67 -8.70
C ASP A 204 5.90 -10.53 -7.95
N SER A 205 5.46 -9.29 -7.68
CA SER A 205 4.19 -9.01 -7.02
C SER A 205 2.94 -9.22 -7.88
N LEU A 206 3.06 -9.20 -9.21
CA LEU A 206 1.96 -9.38 -10.16
C LEU A 206 1.81 -10.86 -10.57
N THR A 207 2.94 -11.52 -10.90
CA THR A 207 2.93 -12.91 -11.40
C THR A 207 3.33 -13.95 -10.37
N GLY A 208 4.05 -13.55 -9.31
CA GLY A 208 4.66 -14.50 -8.39
C GLY A 208 5.92 -15.18 -8.91
N LEU A 209 6.38 -14.85 -10.12
CA LEU A 209 7.54 -15.52 -10.71
C LEU A 209 8.84 -15.13 -9.97
N PRO A 210 9.75 -16.09 -9.74
CA PRO A 210 11.01 -15.82 -9.09
C PRO A 210 11.96 -15.09 -10.04
N ALA A 211 12.70 -14.12 -9.51
CA ALA A 211 13.78 -13.42 -10.18
C ALA A 211 15.02 -13.32 -9.28
N GLN A 212 16.19 -13.41 -9.89
CA GLN A 212 17.46 -13.53 -9.17
C GLN A 212 18.52 -12.66 -9.82
N GLN A 213 19.24 -11.86 -9.03
CA GLN A 213 20.41 -11.10 -9.50
C GLN A 213 21.44 -10.95 -8.39
N ARG A 214 22.70 -10.76 -8.79
CA ARG A 214 23.80 -10.44 -7.87
C ARG A 214 24.00 -8.96 -7.60
N ALA A 215 23.36 -8.10 -8.41
CA ALA A 215 23.48 -6.67 -8.29
C ALA A 215 22.73 -6.17 -7.04
N LEU A 216 23.41 -5.40 -6.18
CA LEU A 216 22.78 -4.76 -5.01
C LEU A 216 21.62 -3.83 -5.40
N ALA A 217 21.69 -3.25 -6.61
CA ALA A 217 20.61 -2.46 -7.19
C ALA A 217 19.28 -3.25 -7.26
N PHE A 218 19.31 -4.57 -7.46
CA PHE A 218 18.10 -5.39 -7.49
C PHE A 218 17.44 -5.53 -6.12
N GLU A 219 18.23 -5.70 -5.06
CA GLU A 219 17.72 -5.70 -3.67
C GLU A 219 17.11 -4.33 -3.34
N LYS A 220 17.84 -3.25 -3.64
CA LYS A 220 17.38 -1.86 -3.43
C LYS A 220 16.07 -1.57 -4.15
N GLY A 221 16.01 -1.90 -5.45
CA GLY A 221 14.83 -1.69 -6.27
C GLY A 221 13.62 -2.48 -5.75
N SER A 222 13.82 -3.72 -5.32
CA SER A 222 12.75 -4.55 -4.77
C SER A 222 12.22 -4.03 -3.42
N VAL A 223 13.11 -3.51 -2.56
CA VAL A 223 12.68 -2.85 -1.30
C VAL A 223 11.93 -1.56 -1.59
N LEU A 224 12.40 -0.74 -2.56
CA LEU A 224 11.71 0.48 -2.98
C LEU A 224 10.33 0.18 -3.58
N PHE A 225 10.21 -0.90 -4.36
CA PHE A 225 8.92 -1.38 -4.84
C PHE A 225 7.97 -1.67 -3.66
N ASN A 226 8.45 -2.39 -2.63
CA ASN A 226 7.66 -2.69 -1.44
C ASN A 226 7.25 -1.43 -0.65
N ILE A 227 8.08 -0.39 -0.61
CA ILE A 227 7.69 0.92 -0.04
C ILE A 227 6.51 1.50 -0.82
N GLY A 228 6.58 1.49 -2.16
CA GLY A 228 5.48 1.94 -3.02
C GLY A 228 4.21 1.12 -2.82
N ALA A 229 4.32 -0.21 -2.85
CA ALA A 229 3.22 -1.14 -2.63
C ALA A 229 2.57 -0.95 -1.25
N LEU A 230 3.36 -0.75 -0.18
CA LEU A 230 2.84 -0.51 1.16
C LEU A 230 2.05 0.81 1.25
N HIS A 231 2.49 1.85 0.55
CA HIS A 231 1.71 3.08 0.42
C HIS A 231 0.35 2.85 -0.24
N THR A 232 0.27 2.00 -1.27
CA THR A 232 -1.03 1.66 -1.91
C THR A 232 -1.98 0.97 -0.94
N GLN A 233 -1.47 0.06 -0.11
CA GLN A 233 -2.25 -0.66 0.89
C GLN A 233 -2.72 0.26 2.03
N ILE A 234 -1.92 1.26 2.40
CA ILE A 234 -2.31 2.28 3.39
C ILE A 234 -3.39 3.19 2.80
N GLY A 235 -3.25 3.62 1.55
CA GLY A 235 -4.22 4.48 0.86
C GLY A 235 -5.58 3.81 0.70
N ALA A 236 -5.59 2.54 0.27
CA ALA A 236 -6.81 1.77 0.07
C ALA A 236 -7.63 1.54 1.36
N ARG A 237 -6.97 1.54 2.54
CA ARG A 237 -7.63 1.35 3.85
C ARG A 237 -8.14 2.64 4.50
N GLN A 238 -7.84 3.80 3.94
CA GLN A 238 -8.30 5.05 4.56
C GLN A 238 -9.83 5.15 4.49
N ASN A 239 -10.43 5.66 5.57
CA ASN A 239 -11.85 6.01 5.56
C ASN A 239 -12.05 7.28 4.71
N ARG A 240 -12.62 7.13 3.51
CA ARG A 240 -12.84 8.24 2.57
C ARG A 240 -14.19 8.93 2.72
N SER A 241 -14.94 8.62 3.78
CA SER A 241 -16.13 9.40 4.16
C SER A 241 -15.80 10.68 4.94
N CYS A 242 -14.54 10.91 5.32
CA CYS A 242 -14.11 12.12 6.00
C CYS A 242 -12.93 12.83 5.28
N PRO A 243 -12.83 14.17 5.37
CA PRO A 243 -11.79 14.94 4.69
C PRO A 243 -10.36 14.52 5.07
N GLU A 244 -10.13 14.15 6.34
CA GLU A 244 -8.82 13.72 6.80
C GLU A 244 -8.37 12.41 6.16
N GLY A 245 -9.27 11.42 6.08
CA GLY A 245 -8.96 10.13 5.47
C GLY A 245 -8.75 10.25 3.96
N ILE A 246 -9.50 11.12 3.29
CA ILE A 246 -9.24 11.49 1.90
C ILE A 246 -7.85 12.09 1.74
N GLY A 247 -7.48 13.07 2.57
CA GLY A 247 -6.14 13.69 2.52
C GLY A 247 -5.02 12.65 2.69
N ARG A 248 -5.17 11.72 3.63
CA ARG A 248 -4.22 10.62 3.83
C ARG A 248 -4.19 9.64 2.65
N ALA A 249 -5.33 9.37 2.01
CA ALA A 249 -5.40 8.49 0.84
C ALA A 249 -4.68 9.10 -0.37
N VAL A 250 -4.95 10.38 -0.66
CA VAL A 250 -4.27 11.15 -1.71
C VAL A 250 -2.76 11.13 -1.49
N GLU A 251 -2.31 11.46 -0.28
CA GLU A 251 -0.89 11.49 0.05
C GLU A 251 -0.23 10.10 -0.13
N ALA A 252 -0.90 9.04 0.30
CA ALA A 252 -0.41 7.68 0.17
C ALA A 252 -0.28 7.26 -1.31
N PHE A 253 -1.29 7.46 -2.13
CA PHE A 253 -1.23 7.12 -3.55
C PHE A 253 -0.21 7.98 -4.32
N GLN A 254 -0.08 9.27 -4.00
CA GLN A 254 0.96 10.12 -4.58
C GLN A 254 2.37 9.66 -4.21
N ARG A 255 2.60 9.24 -2.95
CA ARG A 255 3.87 8.65 -2.54
C ARG A 255 4.17 7.34 -3.26
N ALA A 256 3.16 6.49 -3.46
CA ALA A 256 3.30 5.26 -4.24
C ALA A 256 3.67 5.55 -5.71
N ALA A 257 2.98 6.48 -6.36
CA ALA A 257 3.31 6.92 -7.71
C ALA A 257 4.77 7.42 -7.81
N GLY A 258 5.20 8.22 -6.83
CA GLY A 258 6.57 8.71 -6.74
C GLY A 258 7.60 7.59 -6.57
N ALA A 259 7.31 6.56 -5.77
CA ALA A 259 8.18 5.40 -5.61
C ALA A 259 8.33 4.61 -6.92
N PHE A 260 7.25 4.38 -7.66
CA PHE A 260 7.29 3.68 -8.95
C PHE A 260 7.99 4.52 -10.03
N SER A 261 7.80 5.84 -10.05
CA SER A 261 8.55 6.75 -10.93
C SER A 261 10.05 6.68 -10.63
N LEU A 262 10.44 6.73 -9.36
CA LEU A 262 11.85 6.64 -8.94
C LEU A 262 12.46 5.29 -9.33
N LEU A 263 11.70 4.20 -9.21
CA LEU A 263 12.13 2.88 -9.60
C LEU A 263 12.36 2.81 -11.13
N ARG A 264 11.43 3.36 -11.91
CA ARG A 264 11.50 3.41 -13.38
C ARG A 264 12.71 4.20 -13.89
N GLU A 265 13.04 5.30 -13.23
CA GLU A 265 14.15 6.18 -13.63
C GLU A 265 15.53 5.62 -13.26
N ASN A 266 15.66 4.89 -12.15
CA ASN A 266 16.96 4.49 -11.59
C ASN A 266 17.28 2.99 -11.71
N PHE A 267 16.32 2.13 -12.04
CA PHE A 267 16.48 0.67 -12.03
C PHE A 267 16.02 0.03 -13.35
N SER A 268 16.65 0.42 -14.46
CA SER A 268 16.27 0.09 -15.84
C SER A 268 16.57 -1.34 -16.30
N HIS A 269 17.31 -2.15 -15.54
CA HIS A 269 17.68 -3.53 -15.89
C HIS A 269 17.02 -4.59 -14.99
N ALA A 270 15.79 -4.32 -14.56
CA ALA A 270 15.06 -5.23 -13.70
C ALA A 270 14.74 -6.56 -14.41
N PRO A 271 14.96 -7.72 -13.76
CA PRO A 271 14.74 -9.04 -14.33
C PRO A 271 13.28 -9.51 -14.29
N SER A 272 12.39 -8.76 -13.62
CA SER A 272 11.01 -9.18 -13.34
C SER A 272 9.98 -8.27 -14.03
N PRO A 273 8.85 -8.84 -14.52
CA PRO A 273 7.80 -8.09 -15.20
C PRO A 273 7.25 -6.89 -14.41
N ASP A 274 7.02 -7.02 -13.09
CA ASP A 274 6.54 -5.93 -12.22
C ASP A 274 7.44 -4.69 -12.16
N MET A 275 8.73 -4.86 -12.41
CA MET A 275 9.71 -3.78 -12.40
C MET A 275 10.13 -3.33 -13.80
N SER A 276 9.47 -3.82 -14.85
CA SER A 276 9.70 -3.32 -16.21
C SER A 276 9.26 -1.86 -16.36
N PRO A 277 9.87 -1.05 -17.24
CA PRO A 277 9.48 0.35 -17.44
C PRO A 277 8.00 0.52 -17.79
N THR A 278 7.43 -0.39 -18.58
CA THR A 278 6.02 -0.37 -18.97
C THR A 278 5.11 -0.67 -17.78
N SER A 279 5.42 -1.69 -16.95
CA SER A 279 4.69 -1.98 -15.72
C SER A 279 4.74 -0.82 -14.74
N LEU A 280 5.92 -0.25 -14.52
CA LEU A 280 6.08 0.86 -13.57
C LEU A 280 5.37 2.12 -14.04
N SER A 281 5.34 2.38 -15.35
CA SER A 281 4.53 3.46 -15.92
C SER A 281 3.04 3.21 -15.71
N MET A 282 2.57 1.98 -15.90
CA MET A 282 1.17 1.60 -15.64
C MET A 282 0.79 1.77 -14.17
N LEU A 283 1.63 1.28 -13.26
CA LEU A 283 1.42 1.39 -11.81
C LEU A 283 1.45 2.85 -11.36
N GLU A 284 2.37 3.66 -11.88
CA GLU A 284 2.42 5.10 -11.64
C GLU A 284 1.12 5.79 -12.07
N GLN A 285 0.64 5.50 -13.29
CA GLN A 285 -0.64 6.03 -13.80
C GLN A 285 -1.82 5.60 -12.95
N LEU A 286 -1.88 4.32 -12.54
CA LEU A 286 -2.94 3.80 -11.69
C LEU A 286 -2.99 4.52 -10.34
N MET A 287 -1.83 4.74 -9.72
CA MET A 287 -1.74 5.47 -8.45
C MET A 287 -2.16 6.93 -8.59
N ARG A 288 -1.81 7.59 -9.70
CA ARG A 288 -2.28 8.95 -10.00
C ARG A 288 -3.80 9.00 -10.18
N ALA A 289 -4.38 8.05 -10.91
CA ALA A 289 -5.83 7.97 -11.11
C ALA A 289 -6.59 7.76 -9.78
N GLN A 290 -6.12 6.86 -8.91
CA GLN A 290 -6.71 6.65 -7.58
C GLN A 290 -6.57 7.87 -6.66
N ALA A 291 -5.44 8.59 -6.74
CA ALA A 291 -5.29 9.85 -6.02
C ALA A 291 -6.28 10.92 -6.50
N GLN A 292 -6.47 11.03 -7.82
CA GLN A 292 -7.44 11.97 -8.42
C GLN A 292 -8.88 11.61 -8.02
N GLU A 293 -9.23 10.32 -7.99
CA GLU A 293 -10.52 9.86 -7.48
C GLU A 293 -10.77 10.31 -6.03
N CYS A 294 -9.76 10.21 -5.16
CA CYS A 294 -9.87 10.72 -3.79
C CYS A 294 -10.04 12.25 -3.76
N VAL A 295 -9.42 13.00 -4.67
CA VAL A 295 -9.62 14.46 -4.78
C VAL A 295 -11.07 14.77 -5.17
N PHE A 296 -11.63 14.04 -6.14
CA PHE A 296 -13.04 14.14 -6.50
C PHE A 296 -13.97 13.87 -5.32
N GLU A 297 -13.75 12.76 -4.59
CA GLU A 297 -14.52 12.43 -3.38
C GLU A 297 -14.44 13.57 -2.35
N GLY A 298 -13.28 14.22 -2.22
CA GLY A 298 -13.06 15.34 -1.31
C GLY A 298 -13.87 16.58 -1.70
N LEU A 299 -13.95 16.89 -3.00
CA LEU A 299 -14.80 17.96 -3.50
C LEU A 299 -16.28 17.63 -3.28
N LEU A 300 -16.67 16.37 -3.48
CA LEU A 300 -18.05 15.92 -3.29
C LEU A 300 -18.51 16.04 -1.84
N LEU A 301 -17.62 15.76 -0.86
CA LEU A 301 -17.92 15.95 0.57
C LEU A 301 -18.07 17.41 0.98
N GLN A 302 -17.34 18.32 0.31
CA GLN A 302 -17.37 19.76 0.59
C GLN A 302 -18.50 20.47 -0.14
N ALA A 303 -19.02 19.87 -1.22
CA ALA A 303 -20.09 20.44 -2.01
C ALA A 303 -21.33 20.64 -1.11
N PRO A 304 -21.93 21.85 -1.11
CA PRO A 304 -23.19 22.07 -0.42
C PRO A 304 -24.21 21.03 -0.87
N ARG A 305 -24.93 20.41 0.06
CA ARG A 305 -26.05 19.50 -0.27
C ARG A 305 -27.17 20.21 -1.06
N ALA A 306 -27.16 21.54 -1.08
CA ALA A 306 -28.00 22.32 -1.96
C ALA A 306 -27.44 22.21 -3.39
N ALA A 307 -28.19 21.56 -4.28
CA ALA A 307 -27.84 21.33 -5.69
C ALA A 307 -27.50 22.60 -6.49
N HIS A 308 -27.83 23.78 -5.94
CA HIS A 308 -27.98 25.06 -6.64
C HIS A 308 -26.70 25.88 -6.86
N ASP A 309 -25.50 25.40 -6.51
CA ASP A 309 -24.25 26.11 -6.83
C ASP A 309 -23.68 25.63 -8.17
N CYS A 310 -24.02 26.35 -9.24
CA CYS A 310 -23.57 26.10 -10.62
C CYS A 310 -22.04 25.92 -10.70
N LEU A 311 -21.26 26.76 -10.01
CA LEU A 311 -19.80 26.71 -10.08
C LEU A 311 -19.25 25.46 -9.37
N ALA A 312 -19.83 25.08 -8.23
CA ALA A 312 -19.47 23.84 -7.55
C ALA A 312 -19.78 22.61 -8.41
N GLN A 313 -20.93 22.57 -9.09
CA GLN A 313 -21.29 21.49 -10.00
C GLN A 313 -20.34 21.40 -11.19
N LEU A 314 -20.02 22.53 -11.84
CA LEU A 314 -19.06 22.53 -12.96
C LEU A 314 -17.65 22.10 -12.52
N ARG A 315 -17.23 22.44 -11.30
CA ARG A 315 -15.96 21.98 -10.73
C ARG A 315 -15.96 20.46 -10.49
N LEU A 316 -17.04 19.90 -9.96
CA LEU A 316 -17.21 18.45 -9.83
C LEU A 316 -17.19 17.75 -11.19
N ALA A 317 -17.87 18.34 -12.19
CA ALA A 317 -17.88 17.82 -13.56
C ALA A 317 -16.47 17.76 -14.17
N GLN A 318 -15.71 18.85 -14.00
CA GLN A 318 -14.33 18.96 -14.47
C GLN A 318 -13.42 17.92 -13.81
N GLU A 319 -13.53 17.79 -12.49
CA GLU A 319 -12.73 16.83 -11.73
C GLU A 319 -13.09 15.38 -12.10
N ALA A 320 -14.38 15.04 -12.20
CA ALA A 320 -14.81 13.72 -12.64
C ALA A 320 -14.31 13.39 -14.06
N ALA A 321 -14.31 14.35 -14.97
CA ALA A 321 -13.78 14.15 -16.32
C ALA A 321 -12.27 13.86 -16.30
N GLN A 322 -11.52 14.54 -15.42
CA GLN A 322 -10.09 14.27 -15.24
C GLN A 322 -9.86 12.84 -14.71
N VAL A 323 -10.61 12.41 -13.68
CA VAL A 323 -10.53 11.04 -13.15
C VAL A 323 -10.83 10.01 -14.25
N ALA A 324 -11.87 10.23 -15.05
CA ALA A 324 -12.21 9.38 -16.17
C ALA A 324 -11.07 9.29 -17.21
N ALA A 325 -10.45 10.41 -17.55
CA ALA A 325 -9.35 10.47 -18.51
C ALA A 325 -8.11 9.70 -18.01
N GLU A 326 -7.75 9.87 -16.73
CA GLU A 326 -6.63 9.14 -16.10
C GLU A 326 -6.89 7.62 -16.11
N TYR A 327 -8.08 7.18 -15.70
CA TYR A 327 -8.41 5.74 -15.75
C TYR A 327 -8.47 5.18 -17.17
N ARG A 328 -8.91 5.95 -18.17
CA ARG A 328 -8.84 5.54 -19.58
C ARG A 328 -7.40 5.37 -20.05
N LEU A 329 -6.48 6.22 -19.60
CA LEU A 329 -5.06 6.07 -19.90
C LEU A 329 -4.52 4.77 -19.29
N VAL A 330 -4.82 4.51 -18.00
CA VAL A 330 -4.43 3.26 -17.33
C VAL A 330 -4.98 2.04 -18.05
N HIS A 331 -6.26 2.05 -18.43
CA HIS A 331 -6.91 0.96 -19.16
C HIS A 331 -6.20 0.65 -20.48
N ARG A 332 -5.86 1.69 -21.26
CA ARG A 332 -5.11 1.54 -22.51
C ARG A 332 -3.75 0.88 -22.29
N THR A 333 -3.03 1.31 -21.26
CA THR A 333 -1.73 0.73 -20.91
C THR A 333 -1.87 -0.73 -20.46
N MET A 334 -2.87 -1.06 -19.64
CA MET A 334 -3.16 -2.43 -19.21
C MET A 334 -3.59 -3.36 -20.36
N ALA A 335 -4.23 -2.82 -21.38
CA ALA A 335 -4.69 -3.58 -22.54
C ALA A 335 -3.58 -3.91 -23.55
N GLN A 336 -2.41 -3.26 -23.46
CA GLN A 336 -1.29 -3.48 -24.39
C GLN A 336 -0.31 -4.56 -23.89
N PRO A 337 0.25 -5.41 -24.77
CA PRO A 337 1.38 -6.26 -24.42
C PRO A 337 2.64 -5.44 -24.06
N PRO A 338 3.51 -5.90 -23.15
CA PRO A 338 3.42 -7.18 -22.43
C PRO A 338 2.49 -7.12 -21.19
N VAL A 339 2.05 -5.93 -20.76
CA VAL A 339 1.30 -5.69 -19.52
C VAL A 339 0.02 -6.53 -19.43
N ARG A 340 -0.73 -6.61 -20.54
CA ARG A 340 -1.96 -7.44 -20.64
C ARG A 340 -1.74 -8.90 -20.24
N GLY A 341 -0.54 -9.44 -20.45
CA GLY A 341 -0.23 -10.85 -20.21
C GLY A 341 -0.13 -11.25 -18.73
N TYR A 342 0.01 -10.28 -17.82
CA TYR A 342 0.23 -10.56 -16.39
C TYR A 342 -0.53 -9.65 -15.42
N VAL A 343 -1.21 -8.61 -15.88
CA VAL A 343 -2.10 -7.83 -15.00
C VAL A 343 -3.39 -8.62 -14.74
N PRO A 344 -3.84 -8.74 -13.48
CA PRO A 344 -5.07 -9.46 -13.16
C PRO A 344 -6.29 -8.90 -13.91
N PHE A 345 -7.08 -9.78 -14.52
CA PHE A 345 -8.30 -9.40 -15.24
C PHE A 345 -9.28 -8.53 -14.42
N PRO A 346 -9.49 -8.76 -13.10
CA PRO A 346 -10.35 -7.90 -12.28
C PRO A 346 -9.88 -6.44 -12.23
N TRP A 347 -8.56 -6.19 -12.27
CA TRP A 347 -8.02 -4.83 -12.26
C TRP A 347 -8.36 -4.10 -13.55
N ILE A 348 -8.15 -4.77 -14.70
CA ILE A 348 -8.47 -4.22 -16.02
C ILE A 348 -9.95 -3.84 -16.09
N THR A 349 -10.82 -4.74 -15.61
CA THR A 349 -12.27 -4.53 -15.59
C THR A 349 -12.67 -3.38 -14.66
N LEU A 350 -12.15 -3.35 -13.43
CA LEU A 350 -12.46 -2.29 -12.47
C LEU A 350 -12.02 -0.91 -12.99
N VAL A 351 -10.81 -0.81 -13.55
CA VAL A 351 -10.30 0.43 -14.15
C VAL A 351 -11.19 0.88 -15.31
N HIS A 352 -11.66 -0.05 -16.15
CA HIS A 352 -12.56 0.28 -17.25
C HIS A 352 -13.93 0.77 -16.74
N VAL A 353 -14.52 0.09 -15.76
CA VAL A 353 -15.79 0.50 -15.14
C VAL A 353 -15.65 1.87 -14.49
N LYS A 354 -14.56 2.14 -13.76
CA LYS A 354 -14.30 3.45 -13.15
C LYS A 354 -14.17 4.54 -14.21
N ALA A 355 -13.46 4.30 -15.31
CA ALA A 355 -13.35 5.24 -16.41
C ALA A 355 -14.73 5.68 -16.94
N GLU A 356 -15.65 4.74 -17.18
CA GLU A 356 -16.99 5.06 -17.69
C GLU A 356 -17.90 5.64 -16.61
N HIS A 357 -17.78 5.19 -15.36
CA HIS A 357 -18.51 5.74 -14.22
C HIS A 357 -18.20 7.23 -14.02
N PHE A 358 -16.91 7.60 -13.93
CA PHE A 358 -16.51 8.99 -13.77
C PHE A 358 -16.83 9.84 -15.01
N HIS A 359 -16.85 9.22 -16.19
CA HIS A 359 -17.31 9.92 -17.39
C HIS A 359 -18.81 10.27 -17.31
N ALA A 360 -19.64 9.35 -16.82
CA ALA A 360 -21.05 9.60 -16.59
C ALA A 360 -21.27 10.68 -15.49
N LEU A 361 -20.50 10.63 -14.39
CA LEU A 361 -20.54 11.65 -13.34
C LEU A 361 -20.16 13.04 -13.87
N ALA A 362 -19.17 13.13 -14.76
CA ALA A 362 -18.80 14.38 -15.40
C ALA A 362 -19.99 15.01 -16.16
N HIS A 363 -20.69 14.21 -16.97
CA HIS A 363 -21.87 14.67 -17.69
C HIS A 363 -23.02 15.03 -16.75
N TYR A 364 -23.24 14.24 -15.69
CA TYR A 364 -24.27 14.48 -14.69
C TYR A 364 -24.08 15.84 -14.00
N HIS A 365 -22.90 16.10 -13.45
CA HIS A 365 -22.61 17.36 -12.77
C HIS A 365 -22.59 18.55 -13.74
N ALA A 366 -22.14 18.35 -14.99
CA ALA A 366 -22.22 19.40 -16.00
C ALA A 366 -23.68 19.75 -16.33
N ALA A 367 -24.55 18.75 -16.45
CA ALA A 367 -25.97 18.96 -16.69
C ALA A 367 -26.63 19.73 -15.53
N LEU A 368 -26.35 19.36 -14.27
CA LEU A 368 -26.85 20.08 -13.11
C LEU A 368 -26.42 21.56 -13.11
N GLY A 369 -25.12 21.81 -13.34
CA GLY A 369 -24.61 23.18 -13.39
C GLY A 369 -25.27 24.01 -14.49
N LEU A 370 -25.50 23.43 -15.68
CA LEU A 370 -26.13 24.11 -16.81
C LEU A 370 -27.64 24.31 -16.64
N CYS A 371 -28.34 23.39 -15.97
CA CYS A 371 -29.78 23.48 -15.75
C CYS A 371 -30.13 24.51 -14.65
N ASP A 372 -29.34 24.60 -13.58
CA ASP A 372 -29.62 25.54 -12.49
C ASP A 372 -29.24 26.99 -12.83
N GLY A 373 -28.21 27.20 -13.66
CA GLY A 373 -27.84 28.53 -14.18
C GLY A 373 -28.85 29.16 -15.14
N ALA A 374 -29.84 28.39 -15.62
CA ALA A 374 -30.88 28.87 -16.54
C ALA A 374 -32.15 29.37 -15.83
N CYS A 375 -32.30 29.15 -14.52
CA CYS A 375 -33.52 29.48 -13.77
C CYS A 375 -33.55 30.91 -13.20
N GLU A 376 -32.46 31.68 -13.25
CA GLU A 376 -32.47 33.12 -12.92
C GLU A 376 -32.80 33.99 -14.14
N CYS A 377 -34.05 33.92 -14.61
CA CYS A 377 -34.62 34.95 -15.51
C CYS A 377 -35.70 35.73 -14.75
N PRO A 378 -35.43 36.93 -14.21
CA PRO A 378 -36.51 37.84 -13.84
C PRO A 378 -37.26 38.23 -15.12
N ALA A 379 -38.59 38.10 -15.09
CA ALA A 379 -39.49 38.29 -16.24
C ALA A 379 -39.16 39.54 -17.09
N PRO A 380 -39.31 39.48 -18.42
CA PRO A 380 -39.01 40.61 -19.27
C PRO A 380 -40.15 41.63 -19.22
N ARG A 381 -39.87 42.85 -18.74
CA ARG A 381 -40.58 44.01 -19.27
C ARG A 381 -39.88 44.42 -20.57
N ALA A 382 -40.61 44.20 -21.67
CA ALA A 382 -40.40 44.68 -23.03
C ALA A 382 -39.31 44.00 -23.89
N HIS A 383 -39.81 43.35 -24.95
CA HIS A 383 -39.20 43.10 -26.27
C HIS A 383 -37.78 42.53 -26.34
N VAL A 384 -37.65 41.21 -26.25
CA VAL A 384 -36.66 40.41 -26.99
C VAL A 384 -37.32 39.09 -27.37
N PRO A 385 -37.21 38.59 -28.62
CA PRO A 385 -37.91 37.37 -29.02
C PRO A 385 -37.29 36.17 -28.30
N CYS A 386 -38.10 35.52 -27.46
CA CYS A 386 -37.80 34.17 -27.02
C CYS A 386 -37.99 33.19 -28.17
N CYS A 387 -37.13 32.16 -28.14
CA CYS A 387 -37.44 30.81 -28.57
C CYS A 387 -37.22 30.51 -30.07
N GLN A 388 -35.94 30.25 -30.41
CA GLN A 388 -35.60 29.14 -31.32
C GLN A 388 -34.61 28.20 -30.60
N GLY A 389 -35.05 26.98 -30.26
CA GLY A 389 -34.12 25.87 -30.02
C GLY A 389 -33.67 25.24 -31.35
N PRO A 390 -32.89 24.14 -31.39
CA PRO A 390 -31.95 23.56 -30.45
C PRO A 390 -30.57 23.41 -31.14
N VAL A 391 -29.83 24.50 -31.35
CA VAL A 391 -28.50 24.41 -32.01
C VAL A 391 -27.35 24.54 -31.02
N TRP A 392 -27.57 25.18 -29.87
CA TRP A 392 -26.55 25.33 -28.82
C TRP A 392 -26.36 24.09 -27.93
N ARG A 393 -27.29 23.12 -27.94
CA ARG A 393 -27.20 21.92 -27.09
C ARG A 393 -26.15 20.91 -27.56
N LEU A 394 -25.81 20.90 -28.85
CA LEU A 394 -24.81 19.98 -29.42
C LEU A 394 -23.41 20.61 -29.54
N THR A 395 -23.32 21.94 -29.73
CA THR A 395 -22.03 22.65 -29.69
C THR A 395 -21.51 22.76 -28.26
N ALA A 396 -22.37 22.99 -27.26
CA ALA A 396 -21.99 23.03 -25.85
C ALA A 396 -21.41 21.70 -25.35
N LEU A 397 -21.90 20.54 -25.82
CA LEU A 397 -21.29 19.24 -25.46
C LEU A 397 -19.90 19.06 -26.09
N SER A 398 -19.72 19.47 -27.35
CA SER A 398 -18.42 19.39 -28.02
C SER A 398 -17.40 20.37 -27.44
N ASP A 399 -17.83 21.56 -27.03
CA ASP A 399 -16.99 22.58 -26.39
C ASP A 399 -16.78 22.30 -24.91
N LEU A 400 -17.74 21.70 -24.20
CA LEU A 400 -17.55 21.14 -22.86
C LEU A 400 -16.52 20.01 -22.92
N GLN A 401 -16.61 19.10 -23.88
CA GLN A 401 -15.63 18.03 -24.05
C GLN A 401 -14.24 18.59 -24.39
N ARG A 402 -14.17 19.70 -25.14
CA ARG A 402 -12.94 20.45 -25.44
C ARG A 402 -12.41 21.25 -24.23
N TRP A 403 -13.30 21.73 -23.36
CA TRP A 403 -13.00 22.46 -22.12
C TRP A 403 -12.52 21.51 -21.01
N LEU A 404 -13.22 20.39 -20.81
CA LEU A 404 -12.81 19.28 -19.93
C LEU A 404 -11.43 18.71 -20.33
N SER A 405 -11.09 18.76 -21.63
CA SER A 405 -9.77 18.31 -22.14
C SER A 405 -8.62 19.29 -21.90
N ARG A 406 -8.88 20.53 -21.46
CA ARG A 406 -7.87 21.61 -21.43
C ARG A 406 -7.28 21.91 -20.05
N SER A 407 -7.58 21.11 -19.03
CA SER A 407 -7.23 21.44 -17.63
C SER A 407 -6.19 20.52 -17.03
N SER A 408 -4.95 20.64 -17.48
CA SER A 408 -3.78 20.10 -16.76
C SER A 408 -3.45 21.02 -15.58
N LEU A 409 -4.01 20.74 -14.40
CA LEU A 409 -3.47 21.30 -13.16
C LEU A 409 -2.12 20.63 -12.85
N SER A 410 -1.06 21.39 -13.16
CA SER A 410 0.28 21.36 -12.57
C SER A 410 0.56 20.18 -11.63
N SER A 411 1.37 19.24 -12.12
CA SER A 411 2.14 18.30 -11.32
C SER A 411 2.88 19.05 -10.21
N ARG A 412 2.27 19.17 -9.02
CA ARG A 412 3.03 19.43 -7.80
C ARG A 412 3.98 18.26 -7.64
N ARG A 413 5.24 18.44 -8.04
CA ARG A 413 6.31 17.50 -7.75
C ARG A 413 6.29 17.28 -6.23
N CYS A 414 5.91 16.09 -5.79
CA CYS A 414 6.24 15.65 -4.45
C CYS A 414 7.78 15.69 -4.36
N SER A 415 8.31 16.70 -3.69
CA SER A 415 9.72 16.74 -3.34
C SER A 415 9.96 15.64 -2.32
N TRP A 416 10.40 14.48 -2.79
CA TRP A 416 11.20 13.61 -1.95
C TRP A 416 12.43 14.41 -1.50
N PRO A 417 12.88 14.29 -0.24
CA PRO A 417 14.17 14.86 0.12
C PRO A 417 15.20 14.32 -0.87
N ARG A 418 15.82 15.22 -1.65
CA ARG A 418 16.97 14.87 -2.48
C ARG A 418 18.02 14.32 -1.54
N LEU A 419 18.18 13.00 -1.50
CA LEU A 419 19.34 12.34 -0.93
C LEU A 419 20.53 12.73 -1.81
N ARG A 420 21.10 13.90 -1.55
CA ARG A 420 22.39 14.28 -2.14
C ARG A 420 23.41 13.29 -1.62
N PRO A 421 24.16 12.58 -2.47
CA PRO A 421 25.37 11.92 -2.04
C PRO A 421 26.32 13.04 -1.60
N GLY A 422 26.44 13.24 -0.30
CA GLY A 422 27.53 14.04 0.23
C GLY A 422 28.81 13.29 -0.12
N ALA A 423 29.53 13.76 -1.15
CA ALA A 423 30.89 13.35 -1.43
C ALA A 423 31.76 13.74 -0.24
N ARG A 424 31.78 12.89 0.80
CA ARG A 424 32.74 12.95 1.89
C ARG A 424 33.79 11.89 1.58
N ARG A 425 35.05 12.32 1.59
CA ARG A 425 36.24 11.52 1.30
C ARG A 425 36.17 10.14 1.98
N CYS A 426 36.61 9.11 1.26
CA CYS A 426 36.77 7.74 1.77
C CYS A 426 37.38 7.75 3.20
N PRO A 427 36.73 7.14 4.21
CA PRO A 427 37.32 7.02 5.52
C PRO A 427 38.46 5.99 5.49
N ARG A 428 39.60 6.34 6.09
CA ARG A 428 40.85 5.54 6.10
C ARG A 428 40.85 4.32 7.04
N SER A 429 39.74 3.99 7.72
CA SER A 429 39.63 2.73 8.48
C SER A 429 38.17 2.30 8.69
N ALA A 430 37.94 1.00 8.85
CA ALA A 430 36.62 0.47 9.10
C ALA A 430 36.15 0.61 10.56
N ARG A 431 37.01 1.04 11.50
CA ARG A 431 36.57 1.47 12.85
C ARG A 431 35.62 2.67 12.85
N ASN A 432 35.68 3.52 11.84
CA ASN A 432 34.68 4.58 11.62
C ASN A 432 33.35 4.05 11.01
N ALA A 433 33.20 2.74 10.80
CA ALA A 433 31.97 2.09 10.33
C ALA A 433 31.04 1.68 11.49
N ALA A 434 31.62 1.10 12.55
CA ALA A 434 30.87 0.47 13.65
C ALA A 434 30.08 1.48 14.49
N SER A 435 30.54 2.73 14.59
CA SER A 435 29.83 3.80 15.30
C SER A 435 28.59 4.32 14.56
N TRP A 436 28.39 3.95 13.29
CA TRP A 436 27.35 4.53 12.43
C TRP A 436 26.03 3.75 12.37
N LEU A 437 26.03 2.43 12.57
CA LEU A 437 24.80 1.64 12.66
C LEU A 437 23.90 2.11 13.83
N ARG A 438 24.52 2.57 14.93
CA ARG A 438 23.82 3.10 16.12
C ARG A 438 23.17 4.47 15.93
N ARG A 439 23.61 5.29 14.95
CA ARG A 439 23.12 6.69 14.79
C ARG A 439 21.75 6.81 14.11
N SER A 440 21.17 5.72 13.62
CA SER A 440 19.85 5.72 12.98
C SER A 440 18.65 5.75 13.96
N ARG A 441 18.90 5.62 15.28
CA ARG A 441 17.85 5.60 16.33
C ARG A 441 17.61 6.92 17.08
N GLY A 442 18.23 8.04 16.71
CA GLY A 442 18.15 9.25 17.53
C GLY A 442 18.23 10.57 16.78
N GLN A 443 17.12 11.00 16.17
CA GLN A 443 16.83 12.42 15.95
C GLN A 443 15.34 12.69 16.19
N ARG A 444 14.96 12.88 17.46
CA ARG A 444 13.88 13.79 17.86
C ARG A 444 14.48 14.83 18.81
N ALA A 445 14.27 16.08 18.42
CA ALA A 445 14.19 17.32 19.19
C ALA A 445 14.95 17.45 20.52
N GLY A 446 15.86 18.43 20.57
CA GLY A 446 16.42 18.97 21.79
C GLY A 446 17.45 20.05 21.47
N HIS A 447 16.99 21.28 21.22
CA HIS A 447 17.83 22.47 21.25
C HIS A 447 18.33 22.67 22.69
N PRO A 448 19.65 22.82 22.93
CA PRO A 448 20.12 23.48 24.13
C PRO A 448 20.19 24.98 23.85
N ALA A 449 19.36 25.76 24.54
CA ALA A 449 19.63 27.17 24.75
C ALA A 449 20.78 27.30 25.75
N SER A 450 21.77 28.13 25.43
CA SER A 450 22.80 28.66 26.33
C SER A 450 23.50 29.81 25.59
N PRO A 451 24.21 30.71 26.28
CA PRO A 451 23.80 31.49 27.44
C PRO A 451 24.03 33.01 27.19
N GLY A 452 23.43 33.86 28.01
CA GLY A 452 23.61 35.31 28.00
C GLY A 452 22.65 35.98 28.95
#